data_AF-A0AAP0RIU8-F1
#
_entry.id   AF-A0AAP0RIU8-F1
#
_cell.length_a   1.000
_cell.length_b   1.000
_cell.length_c   1.000
_cell.angle_alpha   90.00
_cell.angle_beta   90.00
_cell.angle_gamma   90.00
#
_symmetry.space_group_name_H-M   'P 1'
#
loop_
_entity.id
_entity.type
_entity.pdbx_description
1 polymer ?
#
loop_
_entity_poly.entity_id
_entity_poly.type
_entity_poly.pdbx_seq_one_letter_code
_entity_poly.pdbx_strand_id
1 'polypeptide(L)'
;MSLGQCRGVCYKKDNKMPGFNLQRRRRGGRRACRSVRMKVQKLQRLVPGGHGLQPDKLYLQTAEYILHLRLQLNVLEAILKVQEP
;
A
#
# COMPACT_ATOMS: atom_id res chain seq x y z
N MET A 1 4.83 12.10 -22.06
CA MET A 1 4.70 11.90 -20.60
C MET A 1 4.92 10.42 -20.31
N SER A 2 6.12 10.07 -19.84
CA SER A 2 6.55 8.67 -19.68
C SER A 2 5.95 8.08 -18.40
N LEU A 3 4.98 7.16 -18.54
CA LEU A 3 4.48 6.38 -17.41
C LEU A 3 5.55 5.36 -17.02
N GLY A 4 6.41 5.76 -16.08
CA GLY A 4 7.44 4.92 -15.48
C GLY A 4 6.86 3.56 -15.09
N GLN A 5 7.44 2.51 -15.66
CA GLN A 5 7.07 1.13 -15.40
C GLN A 5 7.47 0.78 -13.96
N CYS A 6 6.54 0.92 -13.02
CA CYS A 6 6.67 0.31 -11.71
C CYS A 6 6.76 -1.21 -11.92
N ARG A 7 7.98 -1.76 -11.90
CA ARG A 7 8.26 -3.20 -11.95
C ARG A 7 7.72 -3.85 -10.68
N GLY A 8 6.44 -4.22 -10.70
CA GLY A 8 5.78 -4.94 -9.63
C GLY A 8 6.25 -6.37 -9.60
N VAL A 9 7.00 -6.75 -8.57
CA VAL A 9 7.36 -8.14 -8.29
C VAL A 9 6.10 -8.86 -7.81
N CYS A 10 5.38 -9.57 -8.68
CA CYS A 10 4.49 -10.62 -8.20
C CYS A 10 5.40 -11.80 -7.82
N TYR A 11 5.50 -12.13 -6.53
CA TYR A 11 6.21 -13.32 -6.06
C TYR A 11 5.74 -14.55 -6.86
N LYS A 12 6.62 -15.08 -7.73
CA LYS A 12 6.38 -16.35 -8.43
C LYS A 12 6.54 -17.45 -7.40
N LYS A 13 5.47 -18.20 -7.16
CA LYS A 13 5.51 -19.42 -6.35
C LYS A 13 6.04 -20.53 -7.25
N ASP A 14 7.35 -20.78 -7.22
CA ASP A 14 8.01 -21.83 -7.98
C ASP A 14 7.72 -23.20 -7.35
N ASN A 15 6.54 -23.76 -7.61
CA ASN A 15 6.25 -25.16 -7.29
C ASN A 15 5.95 -25.93 -8.58
N LYS A 16 6.90 -26.80 -8.92
CA LYS A 16 6.90 -27.74 -10.05
C LYS A 16 5.88 -28.85 -9.73
N MET A 17 4.71 -28.85 -10.38
CA MET A 17 3.75 -29.98 -10.34
C MET A 17 3.06 -30.12 -11.72
N PRO A 18 3.09 -31.29 -12.39
CA PRO A 18 2.30 -31.55 -13.58
C PRO A 18 0.90 -32.01 -13.16
N GLY A 19 -0.15 -31.43 -13.75
CA GLY A 19 -1.51 -31.86 -13.46
C GLY A 19 -2.56 -30.90 -14.00
N PHE A 20 -3.34 -31.39 -14.95
CA PHE A 20 -4.41 -30.72 -15.68
C PHE A 20 -5.47 -30.09 -14.74
N ASN A 21 -5.25 -28.86 -14.24
CA ASN A 21 -6.30 -27.90 -13.79
C ASN A 21 -5.75 -26.50 -13.35
N LEU A 22 -4.58 -26.07 -13.87
CA LEU A 22 -3.93 -24.81 -13.48
C LEU A 22 -4.53 -23.52 -14.10
N GLN A 23 -5.42 -23.63 -15.10
CA GLN A 23 -5.94 -22.46 -15.84
C GLN A 23 -6.76 -21.52 -14.95
N ARG A 24 -7.61 -22.07 -14.04
CA ARG A 24 -8.48 -21.26 -13.17
C ARG A 24 -7.72 -20.53 -12.06
N ARG A 25 -6.72 -21.15 -11.43
CA ARG A 25 -5.94 -20.53 -10.34
C ARG A 25 -5.04 -19.39 -10.80
N ARG A 26 -4.51 -19.45 -12.04
CA ARG A 26 -3.68 -18.37 -12.62
C ARG A 26 -4.46 -17.06 -12.84
N ARG A 27 -5.76 -17.14 -13.11
CA ARG A 27 -6.62 -15.94 -13.29
C ARG A 27 -6.88 -15.21 -11.96
N GLY A 28 -7.05 -15.95 -10.86
CA GLY A 28 -7.24 -15.39 -9.52
C GLY A 28 -6.01 -14.61 -9.02
N GLY A 29 -4.82 -15.20 -9.16
CA GLY A 29 -3.56 -14.55 -8.74
C GLY A 29 -3.26 -13.24 -9.50
N ARG A 30 -3.54 -13.19 -10.81
CA ARG A 30 -3.39 -11.96 -11.60
C ARG A 30 -4.37 -10.85 -11.17
N ARG A 31 -5.61 -11.21 -10.84
CA ARG A 31 -6.60 -10.26 -10.30
C ARG A 31 -6.18 -9.73 -8.94
N ALA A 32 -5.67 -10.58 -8.06
CA ALA A 32 -5.13 -10.17 -6.75
C ALA A 32 -3.92 -9.24 -6.90
N CYS A 33 -2.94 -9.57 -7.74
CA CYS A 33 -1.75 -8.72 -7.96
C CYS A 33 -2.16 -7.34 -8.54
N ARG A 34 -3.16 -7.29 -9.45
CA ARG A 34 -3.73 -6.01 -9.94
C ARG A 34 -4.39 -5.21 -8.82
N SER A 35 -5.20 -5.85 -7.97
CA SER A 35 -5.87 -5.20 -6.84
C SER A 35 -4.87 -4.59 -5.85
N VAL A 36 -3.84 -5.37 -5.46
CA VAL A 36 -2.78 -4.88 -4.58
C VAL A 36 -2.04 -3.71 -5.20
N ARG A 37 -1.69 -3.78 -6.51
CA ARG A 37 -1.04 -2.67 -7.21
C ARG A 37 -1.89 -1.39 -7.18
N MET A 38 -3.20 -1.48 -7.39
CA MET A 38 -4.10 -0.32 -7.31
C MET A 38 -4.15 0.25 -5.89
N LYS A 39 -4.14 -0.59 -4.86
CA LYS A 39 -4.08 -0.16 -3.46
C LYS A 39 -2.77 0.55 -3.12
N VAL A 40 -1.64 0.01 -3.58
CA VAL A 40 -0.31 0.64 -3.42
C VAL A 40 -0.29 2.00 -4.14
N GLN A 41 -0.79 2.09 -5.37
CA GLN A 41 -0.87 3.37 -6.09
C GLN A 41 -1.77 4.39 -5.37
N LYS A 42 -2.88 3.94 -4.77
CA LYS A 42 -3.72 4.82 -3.94
C LYS A 42 -2.97 5.29 -2.70
N LEU A 43 -2.23 4.40 -2.04
CA LEU A 43 -1.44 4.72 -0.86
C LEU A 43 -0.34 5.74 -1.17
N GLN A 44 0.35 5.60 -2.30
CA GLN A 44 1.35 6.56 -2.78
C GLN A 44 0.82 7.98 -2.97
N ARG A 45 -0.49 8.14 -3.23
CA ARG A 45 -1.15 9.45 -3.36
C ARG A 45 -1.59 10.04 -2.02
N LEU A 46 -1.85 9.19 -1.02
CA LEU A 46 -2.31 9.60 0.30
C LEU A 46 -1.16 9.97 1.24
N VAL A 47 -0.03 9.27 1.09
CA VAL A 47 1.14 9.48 1.94
C VAL A 47 1.97 10.64 1.39
N PRO A 48 2.26 11.69 2.19
CA PRO A 48 3.10 12.80 1.75
C PRO A 48 4.49 12.28 1.42
N GLY A 49 5.04 12.66 0.26
CA GLY A 49 6.30 12.12 -0.25
C GLY A 49 6.23 10.66 -0.73
N GLY A 50 5.04 10.06 -0.80
CA GLY A 50 4.82 8.65 -1.16
C GLY A 50 4.93 8.34 -2.65
N HIS A 51 4.95 9.36 -3.51
CA HIS A 51 4.88 9.17 -4.95
C HIS A 51 6.11 8.42 -5.50
N GLY A 52 5.89 7.34 -6.24
CA GLY A 52 6.97 6.56 -6.86
C GLY A 52 7.80 5.72 -5.88
N LEU A 53 7.49 5.71 -4.57
CA LEU A 53 8.21 4.88 -3.61
C LEU A 53 7.97 3.39 -3.84
N GLN A 54 9.01 2.59 -3.61
CA GLN A 54 8.89 1.14 -3.55
C GLN A 54 8.00 0.72 -2.37
N PRO A 55 7.25 -0.39 -2.47
CA PRO A 55 6.28 -0.81 -1.44
C PRO A 55 6.87 -0.87 -0.02
N ASP A 56 8.08 -1.41 0.14
CA ASP A 56 8.69 -1.59 1.46
C ASP A 56 8.92 -0.25 2.17
N LYS A 57 9.45 0.74 1.44
CA LYS A 57 9.66 2.11 1.95
C LYS A 57 8.33 2.84 2.14
N LEU A 58 7.39 2.64 1.21
CA LEU A 58 6.06 3.24 1.29
C LEU A 58 5.33 2.80 2.56
N TYR A 59 5.42 1.52 2.94
CA TYR A 59 4.76 1.02 4.14
C TYR A 59 5.39 1.58 5.43
N LEU A 60 6.71 1.69 5.49
CA LEU A 60 7.39 2.33 6.62
C LEU A 60 6.94 3.79 6.77
N GLN A 61 7.00 4.57 5.68
CA GLN A 61 6.57 5.97 5.67
C GLN A 61 5.07 6.13 5.96
N THR A 62 4.26 5.16 5.57
CA THR A 62 2.84 5.11 5.94
C THR A 62 2.67 4.98 7.45
N ALA A 63 3.45 4.11 8.10
CA ALA A 63 3.37 3.91 9.55
C ALA A 63 3.76 5.20 10.30
N GLU A 64 4.84 5.85 9.87
CA GLU A 64 5.26 7.15 10.41
C GLU A 64 4.18 8.21 10.23
N TYR A 65 3.57 8.29 9.05
CA TYR A 65 2.51 9.26 8.78
C TYR A 65 1.25 9.03 9.61
N ILE A 66 0.84 7.78 9.81
CA ILE A 66 -0.29 7.43 10.70
C ILE A 66 0.00 7.89 12.13
N LEU A 67 1.23 7.65 12.61
CA LEU A 67 1.64 8.09 13.95
C LEU A 67 1.59 9.62 14.07
N HIS A 68 2.12 10.35 13.09
CA HIS A 68 2.09 11.80 13.05
C HIS A 68 0.65 12.35 13.11
N LEU A 69 -0.27 11.81 12.29
CA LEU A 69 -1.67 12.23 12.30
C LEU A 69 -2.35 11.99 13.66
N ARG A 70 -2.09 10.84 14.29
CA ARG A 70 -2.63 10.54 15.63
C ARG A 70 -2.13 11.54 16.66
N LEU A 71 -0.84 11.88 16.63
CA LEU A 71 -0.26 12.89 17.52
C LEU A 71 -0.92 14.26 17.32
N GLN A 72 -1.11 14.69 16.06
CA GLN A 72 -1.80 15.96 15.76
C GLN A 72 -3.23 15.99 16.31
N LEU A 73 -3.99 14.91 16.12
CA LEU A 73 -5.35 14.80 16.66
C LEU A 73 -5.36 14.84 18.19
N ASN A 74 -4.46 14.11 18.84
CA ASN A 74 -4.37 14.09 20.30
C ASN A 74 -4.05 15.48 20.88
N VAL A 75 -3.15 16.23 20.23
CA VAL A 75 -2.82 17.61 20.65
C VAL A 75 -4.03 18.52 20.48
N LEU A 76 -4.70 18.46 19.32
CA LEU A 76 -5.91 19.25 19.07
C LEU A 76 -7.02 18.93 20.08
N GLU A 77 -7.26 17.66 20.35
CA GLU A 77 -8.25 17.21 21.33
C GLU A 77 -7.89 17.68 22.75
N ALA A 78 -6.61 17.63 23.13
CA ALA A 78 -6.15 18.14 24.43
C ALA A 78 -6.37 19.65 24.56
N ILE A 79 -6.09 20.43 23.51
CA ILE A 79 -6.32 21.88 23.51
C ILE A 79 -7.82 22.19 23.65
N LEU A 80 -8.67 21.50 22.89
CA LEU A 80 -10.13 21.68 22.98
C LEU A 80 -10.65 21.36 24.37
N LYS A 81 -10.19 20.26 24.99
CA LYS A 81 -10.56 19.90 26.38
C LYS A 81 -10.13 20.94 27.41
N VAL A 82 -9.04 21.66 27.17
CA VAL A 82 -8.58 22.74 28.05
C VAL A 82 -9.39 24.04 27.82
N GLN A 83 -10.02 24.19 26.64
CA GLN A 83 -10.81 25.37 26.28
C GLN A 83 -12.30 25.24 26.62
N GLU A 84 -12.81 24.04 26.92
CA GLU A 84 -14.15 23.91 27.49
C GLU A 84 -14.14 24.34 28.97
N PRO A 85 -14.90 25.39 29.37
CA PRO A 85 -14.93 25.89 30.75
C PRO A 85 -15.65 24.97 31.73
#